data_AF-A0A1H9S302-F1
#
_entry.id   AF-A0A1H9S302-F1
#
_cell.length_a   1.000
_cell.length_b   1.000
_cell.length_c   1.000
_cell.angle_alpha   90.00
_cell.angle_beta   90.00
_cell.angle_gamma   90.00
#
_symmetry.space_group_name_H-M   'P 1'
#
loop_
_entity.id
_entity.type
_entity.pdbx_description
1 polymer ?
#
loop_
_entity_poly.entity_id
_entity_poly.type
_entity_poly.pdbx_seq_one_letter_code
_entity_poly.pdbx_strand_id
1 'polypeptide(L)'
;MTKQQAAAPSAQAPTIPELWTMAEVAKTLGRTRAGVDKLRARDPQFPKPLKDGTDRRSRIYFVRQEIEAYLAARLAAREVAA
;
A
#
# COMPACT_ATOMS: atom_id res chain seq x y z
N MET A 1 16.18 -14.44 39.69
CA MET A 1 14.97 -13.63 39.44
C MET A 1 15.21 -12.79 38.19
N THR A 2 14.60 -13.20 37.09
CA THR A 2 14.85 -12.72 35.72
C THR A 2 14.42 -11.27 35.57
N LYS A 3 15.36 -10.35 35.32
CA LYS A 3 15.02 -9.02 34.81
C LYS A 3 14.69 -9.17 33.33
N GLN A 4 13.40 -9.32 33.04
CA GLN A 4 12.86 -9.25 31.70
C GLN A 4 13.02 -7.81 31.21
N GLN A 5 14.01 -7.60 30.35
CA GLN A 5 14.19 -6.33 29.66
C GLN A 5 13.12 -6.27 28.57
N ALA A 6 12.05 -5.54 28.86
CA ALA A 6 11.07 -5.16 27.85
C ALA A 6 11.78 -4.26 26.82
N ALA A 7 11.91 -4.76 25.60
CA ALA A 7 12.34 -3.95 24.47
C ALA A 7 11.33 -2.81 24.30
N ALA A 8 11.79 -1.58 24.52
CA ALA A 8 11.05 -0.40 24.13
C ALA A 8 10.66 -0.52 22.65
N PRO A 9 9.42 -0.24 22.24
CA PRO A 9 9.12 -0.08 20.83
C PRO A 9 9.91 1.16 20.40
N SER A 10 10.96 0.93 19.61
CA SER A 10 11.86 1.96 19.10
C SER A 10 11.05 3.16 18.64
N ALA A 11 11.40 4.34 19.14
CA ALA A 11 10.84 5.60 18.70
C ALA A 11 11.04 5.74 17.18
N GLN A 12 10.03 5.33 16.41
CA GLN A 12 10.03 5.52 14.97
C GLN A 12 9.86 7.02 14.75
N ALA A 13 10.94 7.69 14.33
CA ALA A 13 10.86 9.04 13.79
C ALA A 13 9.73 9.08 12.74
N PRO A 14 9.03 10.21 12.57
CA PRO A 14 7.97 10.30 11.57
C PRO A 14 8.57 10.02 10.19
N THR A 15 8.47 8.77 9.75
CA THR A 15 9.01 8.33 8.49
C THR A 15 7.98 8.76 7.47
N ILE A 16 8.28 9.81 6.73
CA ILE A 16 7.39 10.30 5.68
C ILE A 16 7.10 9.11 4.76
N PRO A 17 5.83 8.70 4.59
CA PRO A 17 5.51 7.54 3.79
C PRO A 17 5.92 7.78 2.34
N GLU A 18 6.61 6.80 1.75
CA GLU A 18 6.98 6.87 0.34
C GLU A 18 5.71 6.84 -0.52
N LEU A 19 5.59 7.82 -1.40
CA LEU A 19 4.44 8.00 -2.27
C LEU A 19 4.75 7.51 -3.67
N TRP A 20 3.89 6.64 -4.19
CA TRP A 20 3.93 6.18 -5.57
C TRP A 20 2.84 6.81 -6.39
N THR A 21 3.18 7.26 -7.59
CA THR A 21 2.22 7.65 -8.61
C THR A 21 1.48 6.42 -9.16
N MET A 22 0.36 6.66 -9.83
CA MET A 22 -0.34 5.60 -10.58
C MET A 22 0.57 4.84 -11.56
N ALA A 23 1.57 5.50 -12.14
CA ALA A 23 2.49 4.87 -13.08
C ALA A 23 3.41 3.86 -12.39
N GLU A 24 3.92 4.22 -11.21
CA GLU A 24 4.78 3.35 -10.39
C GLU A 24 4.00 2.16 -9.86
N VAL A 25 2.79 2.37 -9.33
CA VAL A 25 1.90 1.28 -8.91
C VAL A 25 1.61 0.33 -10.07
N ALA A 26 1.27 0.86 -11.24
CA ALA A 26 1.01 0.04 -12.43
C ALA A 26 2.24 -0.80 -12.83
N LYS A 27 3.43 -0.18 -12.83
CA LYS A 27 4.69 -0.88 -13.11
C LYS A 27 4.97 -1.99 -12.10
N THR A 28 4.87 -1.70 -10.80
CA THR A 28 5.12 -2.67 -9.72
C THR A 28 4.16 -3.85 -9.78
N LEU A 29 2.90 -3.61 -10.13
CA LEU A 29 1.88 -4.66 -10.28
C LEU A 29 1.96 -5.41 -11.63
N GLY A 30 2.84 -5.00 -12.55
CA GLY A 30 2.90 -5.55 -13.91
C GLY A 30 1.62 -5.31 -14.73
N ARG A 31 0.94 -4.17 -14.51
CA ARG A 31 -0.34 -3.81 -15.15
C ARG A 31 -0.24 -2.49 -15.90
N THR A 32 -1.23 -2.22 -16.75
CA THR A 32 -1.49 -0.87 -17.28
C THR A 32 -2.19 -0.01 -16.23
N ARG A 33 -2.14 1.32 -16.35
CA ARG A 33 -2.86 2.25 -15.44
C ARG A 33 -4.37 1.95 -15.40
N ALA A 34 -4.99 1.75 -16.56
CA ALA A 34 -6.41 1.37 -16.65
C ALA A 34 -6.69 0.01 -15.96
N GLY A 35 -5.73 -0.92 -16.00
CA GLY A 35 -5.82 -2.19 -15.27
C GLY A 35 -5.78 -2.01 -13.75
N VAL A 36 -5.05 -1.01 -13.25
CA VAL A 36 -5.06 -0.63 -11.83
C VAL A 36 -6.39 0.04 -11.46
N ASP A 37 -6.92 0.94 -12.28
CA ASP A 37 -8.24 1.54 -12.01
C ASP A 37 -9.37 0.51 -11.97
N LYS A 38 -9.37 -0.45 -12.90
CA LYS A 38 -10.32 -1.58 -12.85
C LYS A 38 -10.13 -2.44 -11.61
N LEU A 39 -8.89 -2.66 -11.18
CA LEU A 39 -8.60 -3.39 -9.93
C LEU A 39 -9.16 -2.65 -8.72
N ARG A 40 -8.93 -1.33 -8.63
CA ARG A 40 -9.45 -0.46 -7.57
C ARG A 40 -10.97 -0.47 -7.49
N ALA A 41 -11.64 -0.47 -8.65
CA ALA A 41 -13.09 -0.53 -8.70
C ALA A 41 -13.66 -1.89 -8.29
N ARG A 42 -12.93 -2.97 -8.60
CA ARG A 42 -13.35 -4.36 -8.34
C ARG A 42 -13.04 -4.82 -6.91
N ASP A 43 -11.89 -4.40 -6.37
CA ASP A 43 -11.37 -4.87 -5.09
C ASP A 43 -11.41 -3.73 -4.05
N PRO A 44 -12.39 -3.75 -3.12
CA PRO A 44 -12.50 -2.74 -2.07
C PRO A 44 -11.34 -2.73 -1.08
N GLN A 45 -10.55 -3.81 -1.01
CA GLN A 45 -9.36 -3.88 -0.15
C GLN A 45 -8.15 -3.23 -0.78
N PHE A 46 -8.22 -2.85 -2.07
CA PHE A 46 -7.12 -2.14 -2.72
C PHE A 46 -6.90 -0.76 -2.08
N PRO A 47 -5.64 -0.35 -1.80
CA PRO A 47 -5.35 0.93 -1.14
C PRO A 47 -5.96 2.15 -1.82
N LYS A 48 -6.51 3.05 -1.00
CA LYS A 48 -7.15 4.27 -1.49
C LYS A 48 -6.07 5.30 -1.87
N PRO A 49 -6.20 5.97 -3.02
CA PRO A 49 -5.24 7.01 -3.37
C PRO A 49 -5.42 8.26 -2.51
N LEU A 50 -4.30 8.92 -2.27
CA LEU A 50 -4.21 10.32 -1.84
C LEU A 50 -4.33 11.20 -3.08
N LYS A 51 -5.25 12.17 -3.06
CA LYS A 51 -5.52 13.06 -4.19
C LYS A 51 -4.97 14.45 -3.88
N ASP A 52 -4.20 15.00 -4.80
CA ASP A 52 -3.52 16.29 -4.64
C ASP A 52 -4.40 17.50 -5.05
N GLY A 53 -5.73 17.32 -5.02
CA GLY A 53 -6.68 18.38 -5.40
C GLY A 53 -8.12 17.90 -5.59
N THR A 54 -9.01 18.85 -5.86
CA THR A 54 -10.45 18.60 -6.02
C THR A 54 -10.81 18.17 -7.45
N ASP A 55 -10.05 18.62 -8.44
CA ASP A 55 -10.30 18.33 -9.87
C ASP A 55 -10.24 16.84 -10.21
N ARG A 56 -11.07 16.42 -11.19
CA ARG A 56 -11.02 15.05 -11.71
C ARG A 56 -9.67 14.66 -12.33
N ARG A 57 -8.87 15.65 -12.72
CA ARG A 57 -7.55 15.50 -13.34
C ARG A 57 -6.39 15.64 -12.34
N SER A 58 -6.69 15.92 -11.06
CA SER A 58 -5.64 16.02 -10.03
C SER A 58 -4.85 14.73 -9.93
N ARG A 59 -3.56 14.88 -9.67
CA ARG A 59 -2.66 13.75 -9.52
C ARG A 59 -3.05 12.94 -8.29
N ILE A 60 -2.90 11.62 -8.42
CA ILE A 60 -3.11 10.70 -7.31
C ILE A 60 -1.81 9.99 -6.97
N TYR A 61 -1.67 9.75 -5.67
CA TYR A 61 -0.54 9.09 -5.06
C TYR A 61 -1.05 7.94 -4.19
N PHE A 62 -0.23 6.93 -4.01
CA PHE A 62 -0.50 5.78 -3.16
C PHE A 62 0.64 5.63 -2.17
N VAL A 63 0.31 5.29 -0.93
CA VAL A 63 1.35 4.98 0.05
C VAL A 63 1.94 3.61 -0.30
N ARG A 64 3.25 3.58 -0.57
CA ARG A 64 3.97 2.35 -0.93
C ARG A 64 3.70 1.20 0.05
N GLN A 65 3.78 1.50 1.35
CA GLN A 65 3.60 0.51 2.42
C GLN A 65 2.21 -0.14 2.38
N GLU A 66 1.16 0.61 2.04
CA GLU A 66 -0.20 0.04 1.92
C GLU A 66 -0.30 -0.89 0.71
N ILE A 67 0.35 -0.53 -0.40
CA ILE A 67 0.40 -1.38 -1.61
C ILE A 67 1.15 -2.67 -1.31
N GLU A 68 2.29 -2.60 -0.63
CA GLU A 68 3.06 -3.77 -0.20
C GLU A 68 2.28 -4.65 0.79
N ALA A 69 1.62 -4.05 1.78
CA ALA A 69 0.78 -4.77 2.74
C ALA A 69 -0.40 -5.48 2.05
N TYR A 70 -1.04 -4.83 1.07
CA TYR A 70 -2.08 -5.45 0.26
C TYR A 70 -1.57 -6.65 -0.54
N LEU A 71 -0.37 -6.56 -1.12
CA LEU A 71 0.24 -7.69 -1.83
C LEU A 71 0.60 -8.84 -0.88
N ALA A 72 1.16 -8.53 0.28
CA ALA A 72 1.46 -9.52 1.32
C ALA A 72 0.20 -10.23 1.82
N ALA A 73 -0.89 -9.49 2.06
CA ALA A 73 -2.18 -10.06 2.46
C ALA A 73 -2.74 -11.02 1.39
N ARG A 74 -2.60 -10.67 0.10
CA ARG A 74 -3.00 -11.54 -1.00
C ARG A 74 -2.14 -12.79 -1.12
N LEU A 75 -0.85 -12.68 -0.80
CA LEU A 75 0.04 -13.84 -0.77
C LEU A 75 -0.34 -14.77 0.38
N ALA A 76 -0.54 -14.24 1.59
CA ALA A 76 -0.97 -15.03 2.75
C ALA A 76 -2.33 -15.71 2.53
N ALA A 77 -3.30 -15.00 1.93
CA ALA A 77 -4.59 -15.59 1.59
C ALA A 77 -4.47 -16.74 0.57
N ARG A 78 -3.45 -16.72 -0.31
CA ARG A 78 -3.15 -17.82 -1.21
C ARG A 78 -2.58 -19.02 -0.45
N GLU A 79 -1.67 -18.80 0.50
CA GLU A 79 -1.06 -19.88 1.29
C GLU A 79 -2.06 -20.60 2.20
N VAL A 80 -3.05 -19.88 2.74
CA VAL A 80 -4.10 -20.46 3.59
C VAL A 80 -5.12 -21.29 2.79
N ALA A 81 -5.27 -21.00 1.49
CA ALA A 81 -6.20 -21.71 0.62
C ALA A 81 -5.57 -22.93 -0.11
N ALA A 82 -4.27 -23.19 0.09
CA ALA A 82 -3.51 -24.29 -0.50
C ALA A 82 -3.37 -25.44 0.50
#